data_AF-A0A5A9EA79-F1
#
_entry.id   AF-A0A5A9EA79-F1
#
_cell.length_a   1.000
_cell.length_b   1.000
_cell.length_c   1.000
_cell.angle_alpha   90.00
_cell.angle_beta   90.00
_cell.angle_gamma   90.00
#
_symmetry.space_group_name_H-M   'P 1'
#
loop_
_entity.id
_entity.type
_entity.pdbx_description
1 polymer ?
#
loop_
_entity_poly.entity_id
_entity_poly.type
_entity_poly.pdbx_seq_one_letter_code
_entity_poly.pdbx_strand_id
1 'polypeptide(L)'
;MSLYFYYGLLWEKREQLQRLQECQSKLQGNKQEFSSYRESITKPELSAFTWQGTLASKFDEIRLEGMLHYFTEIENNQFSEVFSMLSSKMHTIRSEIQAIEQTIHRLESEAEATAE
;
A
#
# COMPACT_ATOMS: atom_id res chain seq x y z
N MET A 1 -6.99 21.85 -26.37
CA MET A 1 -7.83 21.23 -25.32
C MET A 1 -8.43 22.35 -24.48
N SER A 2 -9.69 22.24 -24.06
CA SER A 2 -10.38 23.32 -23.33
C SER A 2 -10.05 23.34 -21.84
N LEU A 3 -10.28 24.46 -21.18
CA LEU A 3 -10.13 24.60 -19.73
C LEU A 3 -10.97 23.56 -18.97
N TYR A 4 -12.20 23.29 -19.43
CA TYR A 4 -13.08 22.26 -18.91
C TYR A 4 -12.44 20.86 -18.90
N PHE A 5 -11.70 20.51 -19.96
CA PHE A 5 -11.00 19.22 -20.03
C PHE A 5 -9.94 19.09 -18.93
N TYR A 6 -9.13 20.14 -18.70
CA TYR A 6 -8.09 20.10 -17.67
C TYR A 6 -8.67 20.07 -16.25
N TYR A 7 -9.79 20.74 -16.00
CA TYR A 7 -10.51 20.62 -14.74
C TYR A 7 -11.04 19.20 -14.49
N GLY A 8 -11.58 18.54 -15.53
CA GLY A 8 -12.00 17.14 -15.45
C GLY A 8 -10.81 16.20 -15.15
N LEU A 9 -9.70 16.40 -15.84
CA LEU A 9 -8.47 15.62 -15.62
C LEU A 9 -7.89 15.84 -14.21
N LEU A 10 -7.91 17.09 -13.71
CA LEU A 10 -7.47 17.42 -12.36
C LEU A 10 -8.31 16.68 -11.30
N TRP A 11 -9.64 16.68 -11.49
CA TRP A 11 -10.55 15.98 -10.60
C TRP A 11 -10.27 14.47 -10.59
N GLU A 12 -10.12 13.85 -11.75
CA GLU A 12 -9.81 12.42 -11.87
C GLU A 12 -8.49 12.06 -11.16
N LYS A 13 -7.44 12.87 -11.34
CA LYS A 13 -6.14 12.63 -10.70
C LYS A 13 -6.21 12.77 -9.18
N ARG A 14 -6.97 13.73 -8.67
CA ARG A 14 -7.19 13.89 -7.23
C ARG A 14 -7.97 12.71 -6.64
N GLU A 15 -8.99 12.21 -7.34
CA GLU A 15 -9.72 11.01 -6.93
C GLU A 15 -8.79 9.77 -6.90
N GLN A 16 -7.99 9.57 -7.95
CA GLN A 16 -7.00 8.48 -7.99
C GLN A 16 -6.02 8.55 -6.82
N LEU A 17 -5.52 9.75 -6.49
CA LEU A 17 -4.64 9.95 -5.35
C LEU A 17 -5.33 9.59 -4.02
N GLN A 18 -6.57 10.06 -3.82
CA GLN A 18 -7.34 9.75 -2.62
C GLN A 18 -7.53 8.23 -2.46
N ARG A 19 -7.92 7.55 -3.53
CA ARG A 19 -8.11 6.08 -3.51
C ARG A 19 -6.82 5.33 -3.16
N LEU A 20 -5.67 5.80 -3.62
CA LEU A 20 -4.38 5.22 -3.25
C LEU A 20 -4.04 5.44 -1.78
N GLN A 21 -4.34 6.63 -1.23
CA GLN A 21 -4.14 6.93 0.19
C GLN A 21 -5.03 6.05 1.08
N GLU A 22 -6.30 5.88 0.71
CA GLU A 22 -7.22 4.98 1.41
C GLU A 22 -6.74 3.52 1.35
N CYS A 23 -6.26 3.07 0.19
CA CYS A 23 -5.69 1.74 0.01
C CYS A 23 -4.47 1.52 0.92
N GLN A 24 -3.55 2.51 0.95
CA GLN A 24 -2.38 2.45 1.82
C GLN A 24 -2.78 2.34 3.30
N SER A 25 -3.75 3.14 3.74
CA SER A 25 -4.24 3.08 5.13
C SER A 25 -4.84 1.72 5.48
N LYS A 26 -5.64 1.13 4.59
CA LYS A 26 -6.22 -0.21 4.78
C LYS A 26 -5.13 -1.27 4.85
N LEU A 27 -4.16 -1.23 3.93
CA LEU A 27 -3.03 -2.17 3.93
C LEU A 27 -2.15 -2.04 5.17
N GLN A 28 -1.99 -0.83 5.70
CA GLN A 28 -1.27 -0.62 6.96
C GLN A 28 -1.99 -1.28 8.14
N GLY A 29 -3.31 -1.19 8.19
CA GLY A 29 -4.13 -1.94 9.15
C GLY A 29 -3.95 -3.46 9.00
N ASN A 30 -4.03 -3.97 7.76
CA ASN A 30 -3.82 -5.39 7.48
C ASN A 30 -2.42 -5.86 7.88
N LYS A 31 -1.37 -5.05 7.69
CA LYS A 31 -0.02 -5.40 8.14
C LYS A 31 0.04 -5.51 9.67
N GLN A 32 -0.55 -4.56 10.39
CA GLN A 32 -0.57 -4.58 11.86
C GLN A 32 -1.32 -5.80 12.39
N GLU A 33 -2.49 -6.11 11.81
CA GLU A 33 -3.25 -7.31 12.14
C GLU A 33 -2.44 -8.57 11.82
N PHE A 34 -1.83 -8.64 10.64
CA PHE A 34 -0.98 -9.76 10.24
C PHE A 34 0.15 -9.99 11.24
N SER A 35 0.90 -8.95 11.60
CA SER A 35 1.97 -8.98 12.60
C SER A 35 1.49 -9.50 13.97
N SER A 36 0.24 -9.23 14.36
CA SER A 36 -0.31 -9.72 15.62
C SER A 36 -0.43 -11.25 15.66
N TYR A 37 -0.64 -11.91 14.52
CA TYR A 37 -0.73 -13.37 14.44
C TYR A 37 0.63 -14.07 14.60
N ARG A 38 1.74 -13.34 14.59
CA ARG A 38 3.08 -13.92 14.77
C ARG A 38 3.21 -14.72 16.07
N GLU A 39 2.55 -14.27 17.14
CA GLU A 39 2.59 -14.97 18.42
C GLU A 39 1.90 -16.33 18.35
N SER A 40 0.83 -16.47 17.56
CA SER A 40 0.18 -17.77 17.34
C SER A 40 1.09 -18.77 16.63
N ILE A 41 1.97 -18.27 15.76
CA ILE A 41 2.97 -19.10 15.07
C ILE A 41 4.18 -19.36 15.95
N THR A 42 4.55 -18.50 16.89
CA THR A 42 5.80 -18.66 17.67
C THR A 42 5.59 -19.30 19.05
N LYS A 43 4.40 -19.13 19.65
CA LYS A 43 4.03 -19.64 20.98
C LYS A 43 2.69 -20.41 20.93
N PRO A 44 2.63 -21.56 20.26
CA PRO A 44 1.43 -22.38 20.22
C PRO A 44 1.16 -23.03 21.59
N GLU A 45 -0.11 -23.30 21.89
CA GLU A 45 -0.52 -24.05 23.09
C GLU A 45 -0.02 -25.51 23.05
N LEU A 46 0.04 -26.09 21.84
CA LEU A 46 0.62 -27.39 21.56
C LEU A 46 2.05 -27.20 21.05
N SER A 47 3.03 -27.66 21.82
CA SER A 47 4.46 -27.61 21.49
C SER A 47 5.09 -28.97 21.79
N ALA A 48 6.31 -29.23 21.33
CA ALA A 48 7.06 -30.44 21.70
C ALA A 48 7.21 -30.65 23.23
N PHE A 49 7.04 -29.59 24.03
CA PHE A 49 7.08 -29.66 25.50
C PHE A 49 5.75 -30.07 26.12
N THR A 50 4.62 -29.71 25.50
CA THR A 50 3.26 -30.07 25.95
C THR A 50 2.70 -31.30 25.24
N TRP A 51 3.33 -31.70 24.13
CA TRP A 51 2.98 -32.86 23.30
C TRP A 51 4.26 -33.55 22.79
N GLN A 52 4.38 -34.87 22.92
CA GLN A 52 5.63 -35.60 22.66
C GLN A 52 5.49 -36.56 21.46
N GLY A 53 6.63 -36.91 20.84
CA GLY A 53 6.74 -37.90 19.77
C GLY A 53 6.83 -37.31 18.36
N THR A 54 6.91 -38.18 17.34
CA THR A 54 7.22 -37.81 15.95
C THR A 54 6.24 -36.79 15.35
N LEU A 55 4.98 -36.79 15.78
CA LEU A 55 3.97 -35.82 15.33
C LEU A 55 4.23 -34.42 15.89
N ALA A 56 4.72 -34.31 17.13
CA ALA A 56 5.07 -33.03 17.73
C ALA A 56 6.31 -32.42 17.05
N SER A 57 7.32 -33.25 16.74
CA SER A 57 8.49 -32.79 15.98
C SER A 57 8.12 -32.30 14.58
N LYS A 58 7.26 -33.03 13.86
CA LYS A 58 6.75 -32.60 12.54
C LYS A 58 5.92 -31.32 12.62
N PHE A 59 5.14 -31.15 13.70
CA PHE A 59 4.38 -29.93 13.91
C PHE A 59 5.29 -28.70 14.08
N ASP A 60 6.35 -28.82 14.86
CA ASP A 60 7.34 -27.74 15.02
C ASP A 60 8.12 -27.46 13.74
N GLU A 61 8.49 -28.49 12.97
CA GLU A 61 9.13 -28.36 11.65
C GLU A 61 8.24 -27.55 10.68
N ILE A 62 6.96 -27.92 10.53
CA ILE A 62 6.00 -27.20 9.68
C ILE A 62 5.88 -25.73 10.11
N ARG A 63 5.85 -25.46 11.41
CA ARG A 63 5.60 -24.14 11.97
C ARG A 63 6.82 -23.22 11.87
N LEU A 64 8.00 -23.72 12.22
CA LEU A 64 9.22 -22.92 12.31
C LEU A 64 9.98 -22.86 10.98
N GLU A 65 10.06 -23.97 10.25
CA GLU A 65 10.79 -24.01 8.99
C GLU A 65 9.91 -23.61 7.80
N GLY A 66 8.61 -23.94 7.85
CA GLY A 66 7.64 -23.57 6.82
C GLY A 66 6.94 -22.23 7.09
N MET A 67 5.99 -22.23 8.02
CA MET A 67 5.07 -21.10 8.20
C MET A 67 5.78 -19.82 8.63
N LEU A 68 6.73 -19.88 9.56
CA LEU A 68 7.45 -18.70 10.04
C LEU A 68 8.30 -18.05 8.93
N HIS A 69 8.86 -18.84 8.02
CA HIS A 69 9.59 -18.33 6.86
C HIS A 69 8.67 -17.48 5.97
N TYR A 70 7.54 -18.04 5.51
CA TYR A 70 6.57 -17.31 4.69
C TYR A 70 5.96 -16.12 5.42
N PHE A 71 5.70 -16.25 6.71
CA PHE A 71 5.19 -15.16 7.53
C PHE A 71 6.19 -13.98 7.56
N THR A 72 7.47 -14.27 7.80
CA THR A 72 8.54 -13.26 7.84
C THR A 72 8.72 -12.59 6.47
N GLU A 73 8.62 -13.37 5.39
CA GLU A 73 8.68 -12.87 4.01
C GLU A 73 7.56 -11.89 3.71
N ILE A 74 6.31 -12.24 4.08
CA ILE A 74 5.15 -11.36 3.88
C ILE A 74 5.30 -10.09 4.74
N GLU A 75 5.59 -10.26 6.03
CA GLU A 75 5.66 -9.17 7.02
C GLU A 75 6.70 -8.09 6.66
N ASN A 76 7.88 -8.53 6.23
CA ASN A 76 9.02 -7.63 6.04
C ASN A 76 9.25 -7.24 4.59
N ASN A 77 9.08 -8.17 3.64
CA ASN A 77 9.47 -7.93 2.25
C ASN A 77 8.26 -7.53 1.41
N GLN A 78 7.23 -8.38 1.32
CA GLN A 78 6.10 -8.14 0.41
C GLN A 78 5.33 -6.87 0.78
N PHE A 79 5.03 -6.64 2.06
CA PHE A 79 4.38 -5.39 2.47
C PHE A 79 5.25 -4.16 2.15
N SER A 80 6.56 -4.25 2.40
CA SER A 80 7.51 -3.14 2.14
C SER A 80 7.56 -2.78 0.65
N GLU A 81 7.59 -3.80 -0.22
CA GLU A 81 7.57 -3.62 -1.67
C GLU A 81 6.27 -2.94 -2.13
N VAL A 82 5.12 -3.42 -1.66
CA VAL A 82 3.81 -2.84 -1.99
C VAL A 82 3.70 -1.39 -1.50
N PHE A 83 4.16 -1.08 -0.28
CA PHE A 83 4.14 0.30 0.22
C PHE A 83 5.07 1.23 -0.57
N SER A 84 6.22 0.72 -1.00
CA SER A 84 7.16 1.46 -1.86
C SER A 84 6.54 1.76 -3.23
N MET A 85 5.88 0.77 -3.84
CA MET A 85 5.17 0.92 -5.11
C MET A 85 4.02 1.92 -5.01
N LEU A 86 3.20 1.85 -3.95
CA LEU A 86 2.12 2.82 -3.70
C LEU A 86 2.68 4.23 -3.53
N SER A 87 3.73 4.39 -2.73
CA SER A 87 4.39 5.69 -2.48
C SER A 87 4.92 6.31 -3.77
N SER A 88 5.59 5.50 -4.59
CA SER A 88 6.07 5.93 -5.91
C SER A 88 4.92 6.39 -6.81
N LYS A 89 3.84 5.60 -6.90
CA LYS A 89 2.68 5.95 -7.74
C LYS A 89 1.97 7.21 -7.26
N MET A 90 1.82 7.39 -5.96
CA MET A 90 1.26 8.62 -5.38
C MET A 90 2.14 9.83 -5.67
N HIS A 91 3.47 9.68 -5.62
CA HIS A 91 4.38 10.75 -5.99
C HIS A 91 4.22 11.15 -7.46
N THR A 92 4.15 10.18 -8.38
CA THR A 92 3.87 10.43 -9.80
C THR A 92 2.57 11.20 -10.00
N ILE A 93 1.47 10.75 -9.39
CA ILE A 93 0.16 11.42 -9.54
C ILE A 93 0.18 12.85 -8.97
N ARG A 94 0.89 13.09 -7.87
CA ARG A 94 1.07 14.46 -7.33
C ARG A 94 1.80 15.37 -8.31
N SER A 95 2.85 14.88 -8.96
CA SER A 95 3.56 15.63 -10.01
C SER A 95 2.68 15.90 -11.23
N GLU A 96 1.86 14.93 -11.63
CA GLU A 96 0.86 15.12 -12.71
C GLU A 96 -0.18 16.18 -12.34
N ILE A 97 -0.70 16.16 -11.11
CA ILE A 97 -1.63 17.18 -10.58
C ILE A 97 -1.00 18.57 -10.68
N GLN A 98 0.24 18.75 -10.22
CA GLN A 98 0.93 20.03 -10.28
C GLN A 98 1.10 20.54 -11.72
N ALA A 99 1.44 19.67 -12.66
CA ALA A 99 1.57 20.03 -14.07
C ALA A 99 0.22 20.45 -14.69
N ILE A 100 -0.87 19.78 -14.30
CA ILE A 100 -2.23 20.14 -14.74
C ILE A 100 -2.63 21.51 -14.17
N GLU A 101 -2.38 21.76 -12.88
CA GLU A 101 -2.68 23.04 -12.23
C GLU A 101 -1.94 24.21 -12.89
N GLN A 102 -0.65 24.03 -13.20
CA GLN A 102 0.12 25.03 -13.96
C GLN A 102 -0.45 25.27 -15.36
N THR A 103 -0.93 24.22 -16.02
CA THR A 103 -1.55 24.34 -17.34
C THR A 103 -2.88 25.11 -17.27
N ILE A 104 -3.70 24.84 -16.25
CA ILE A 104 -4.94 25.57 -15.99
C ILE A 104 -4.64 27.06 -15.79
N HIS A 105 -3.72 27.40 -14.88
CA HIS A 105 -3.35 28.79 -14.62
C HIS A 105 -2.88 29.52 -15.88
N ARG A 106 -2.04 28.90 -16.70
CA ARG A 106 -1.59 29.50 -17.97
C ARG A 106 -2.78 29.78 -18.90
N LEU A 107 -3.70 28.82 -19.06
CA LEU A 107 -4.85 28.96 -19.94
C LEU A 107 -5.86 30.01 -19.44
N GLU A 108 -6.00 30.17 -18.13
CA GLU A 108 -6.84 31.22 -17.52
C GLU A 108 -6.28 32.61 -17.81
N SER A 109 -4.99 32.82 -17.59
CA SER A 109 -4.34 34.10 -17.89
C SER A 109 -4.39 34.44 -19.38
N GLU A 110 -4.25 33.45 -20.27
CA GLU A 110 -4.41 33.65 -21.72
C GLU A 110 -5.84 34.07 -22.09
N ALA A 111 -6.85 33.46 -21.46
CA ALA A 111 -8.25 33.81 -21.70
C ALA A 111 -8.57 35.24 -21.23
N GLU A 112 -8.08 35.63 -20.05
CA GLU A 112 -8.24 36.99 -19.50
C GLU A 112 -7.58 38.04 -20.41
N ALA A 113 -6.34 37.80 -20.87
CA ALA A 113 -5.62 38.73 -21.73
C ALA A 113 -6.25 38.92 -23.12
N THR A 114 -7.05 37.95 -23.61
CA THR A 114 -7.79 38.08 -24.87
C THR A 114 -9.16 38.75 -24.72
N ALA A 115 -9.63 38.93 -23.49
CA ALA A 115 -10.91 39.57 -23.19
C ALA A 115 -10.79 41.09 -22.94
N GLU A 116 -9.57 41.58 -22.68
CA GLU A 116 -9.20 43.00 -22.62
C GLU A 116 -8.82 43.57 -24.00
#